data_AF-A0A6J1WJT7-F1
#
_entry.id   AF-A0A6J1WJT7-F1
#
_cell.length_a   1.000
_cell.length_b   1.000
_cell.length_c   1.000
_cell.angle_alpha   90.00
_cell.angle_beta   90.00
_cell.angle_gamma   90.00
#
_symmetry.space_group_name_H-M   'P 1'
#
loop_
_entity.id
_entity.type
_entity.pdbx_description
1 polymer ?
#
loop_
_entity_poly.entity_id
_entity_poly.type
_entity_poly.pdbx_seq_one_letter_code
_entity_poly.pdbx_strand_id
1 'polypeptide(L)'
;MSRKADPDRFNVTKDALLPGLFFALLVRWCVAAYPYSGQKKPPMFGDYEAQRHWQEITVHMQIKNWYYNTTQNDLQYWGLDYPPLTAYHSLLMGLVADWLDPESVRLFASRGYESDTHKTFMRWTVFLSDIYFYVTAVLCICIDAERVKPKDQKNVFKRMDIASILFLLYPGLILIDHGHFQYNCVSLGLFLWAAFFIVAIENDVLATIFFVLALNYKQMELYHALPFFCYLLRKCFIGLPPKGKIKHIVSNFNKLAIAVISCFILIWYPFTGSWNDILQVIHRVFPLKRGVFEDKVSNVWCFINVFVKLKTVYTNEDMAQMCLVATAAAVLPSCLDLFFRINKKKFVLSLINVSLAFFLFSFQVHEKSILLVAVPVAMHFPEDPFMCFWFLLVSNFSMLPLLLRDGLLIPFIATNVIYICFYSISIKLAQPSAGFFSFFNANRVFKTVHTTKNENSVLVNLLSVNFFFSVFGMFWLLVASLFIVPPPSYPDLFPLMISVYCCSHFLLFFIYFNHQQFSIPVSLPAVTKVKTK
;
A
#
# COMPACT_ATOMS: atom_id res chain seq x y z
N MET A 1 -3.62 8.96 56.17
CA MET A 1 -4.07 8.10 55.04
C MET A 1 -3.74 8.81 53.73
N SER A 2 -2.54 8.58 53.19
CA SER A 2 -2.16 9.12 51.89
C SER A 2 -2.88 8.31 50.80
N ARG A 3 -3.63 9.01 49.94
CA ARG A 3 -4.06 8.44 48.66
C ARG A 3 -2.78 8.14 47.87
N LYS A 4 -2.36 6.89 47.84
CA LYS A 4 -1.45 6.40 46.80
C LYS A 4 -2.12 6.73 45.47
N ALA A 5 -1.52 7.64 44.71
CA ALA A 5 -1.88 7.85 43.32
C ALA A 5 -1.70 6.49 42.64
N ASP A 6 -2.80 5.97 42.11
CA ASP A 6 -2.83 4.75 41.32
C ASP A 6 -2.14 5.06 39.98
N PRO A 7 -0.96 4.47 39.69
CA PRO A 7 -0.24 4.73 38.45
C PRO A 7 -0.90 4.09 37.22
N ASP A 8 -2.00 3.33 37.41
CA ASP A 8 -2.67 2.57 36.35
C ASP A 8 -3.92 3.27 35.76
N ARG A 9 -4.15 4.56 36.03
CA ARG A 9 -5.19 5.33 35.30
C ARG A 9 -4.74 5.71 33.88
N PHE A 10 -4.72 4.73 32.99
CA PHE A 10 -4.75 4.94 31.54
C PHE A 10 -6.17 5.29 31.07
N ASN A 11 -6.57 6.55 31.24
CA ASN A 11 -7.85 7.11 30.76
C ASN A 11 -7.71 7.85 29.40
N VAL A 12 -7.03 7.27 28.41
CA VAL A 12 -6.92 7.87 27.04
C VAL A 12 -7.65 7.01 26.00
N THR A 13 -8.43 6.02 26.41
CA THR A 13 -8.74 4.85 25.58
C THR A 13 -10.00 4.93 24.70
N LYS A 14 -10.80 6.01 24.77
CA LYS A 14 -11.89 6.29 23.80
C LYS A 14 -12.00 7.77 23.42
N ASP A 15 -11.73 8.64 24.37
CA ASP A 15 -11.86 10.09 24.20
C ASP A 15 -10.86 10.68 23.19
N ALA A 16 -9.73 10.02 22.93
CA ALA A 16 -8.73 10.46 21.94
C ALA A 16 -8.90 9.80 20.56
N LEU A 17 -9.43 8.57 20.51
CA LEU A 17 -9.60 7.82 19.27
C LEU A 17 -10.57 8.54 18.33
N LEU A 18 -11.74 8.94 18.83
CA LEU A 18 -12.79 9.54 18.00
C LEU A 18 -12.38 10.91 17.45
N PRO A 19 -11.85 11.87 18.25
CA PRO A 19 -11.30 13.11 17.72
C PRO A 19 -10.15 12.89 16.75
N GLY A 20 -9.26 11.93 17.04
CA GLY A 20 -8.15 11.61 16.15
C GLY A 20 -8.60 11.02 14.80
N LEU A 21 -9.64 10.17 14.82
CA LEU A 21 -10.27 9.65 13.61
C LEU A 21 -10.91 10.77 12.80
N PHE A 22 -11.71 11.64 13.44
CA PHE A 22 -12.30 12.80 12.76
C PHE A 22 -11.22 13.73 12.20
N PHE A 23 -10.11 13.92 12.91
CA PHE A 23 -8.99 14.70 12.42
C PHE A 23 -8.35 14.04 11.18
N ALA A 24 -8.11 12.73 11.19
CA ALA A 24 -7.58 12.01 10.03
C ALA A 24 -8.52 12.08 8.80
N LEU A 25 -9.83 12.07 9.02
CA LEU A 25 -10.84 12.27 7.98
C LEU A 25 -10.88 13.72 7.49
N LEU A 26 -10.77 14.70 8.39
CA LEU A 26 -10.69 16.12 8.04
C LEU A 26 -9.46 16.40 7.18
N VAL A 27 -8.30 15.83 7.52
CA VAL A 27 -7.07 15.98 6.71
C VAL A 27 -7.29 15.49 5.28
N ARG A 28 -7.93 14.33 5.07
CA ARG A 28 -8.30 13.84 3.73
C ARG A 28 -9.17 14.84 2.97
N TRP A 29 -10.19 15.37 3.65
CA TRP A 29 -11.10 16.35 3.05
C TRP A 29 -10.41 17.67 2.70
N CYS A 30 -9.48 18.14 3.55
CA CYS A 30 -8.66 19.31 3.25
C CYS A 30 -7.75 19.08 2.04
N VAL A 31 -7.18 17.88 1.87
CA VAL A 31 -6.40 17.53 0.68
C VAL A 31 -7.29 17.46 -0.57
N ALA A 32 -8.50 16.93 -0.45
CA ALA A 32 -9.48 16.85 -1.55
C ALA A 32 -9.88 18.20 -2.16
N ALA A 33 -9.73 19.29 -1.42
CA ALA A 33 -9.96 20.65 -1.91
C ALA A 33 -8.95 21.07 -3.00
N TYR A 34 -7.74 20.49 -2.99
CA TYR A 34 -6.67 20.83 -3.94
C TYR A 34 -6.90 20.27 -5.34
N PRO A 35 -6.10 20.69 -6.35
CA PRO A 35 -6.20 20.16 -7.69
C PRO A 35 -6.00 18.64 -7.77
N TYR A 36 -6.51 18.02 -8.84
CA TYR A 36 -6.36 16.59 -9.14
C TYR A 36 -5.43 16.36 -10.33
N SER A 37 -5.06 15.09 -10.53
CA SER A 37 -4.24 14.65 -11.66
C SER A 37 -4.85 15.07 -13.00
N GLY A 38 -4.14 15.91 -13.73
CA GLY A 38 -4.55 16.37 -15.07
C GLY A 38 -5.55 17.53 -15.11
N GLN A 39 -5.85 18.18 -13.99
CA GLN A 39 -6.79 19.32 -13.98
C GLN A 39 -6.36 20.42 -14.97
N LYS A 40 -7.27 20.84 -15.84
CA LYS A 40 -7.09 21.85 -16.90
C LYS A 40 -5.93 21.54 -17.85
N LYS A 41 -5.68 20.26 -18.15
CA LYS A 41 -4.60 19.81 -19.06
C LYS A 41 -5.15 19.01 -20.26
N PRO A 42 -5.88 19.64 -21.19
CA PRO A 42 -6.30 18.98 -22.42
C PRO A 42 -5.07 18.56 -23.27
N PRO A 43 -5.22 17.59 -24.20
CA PRO A 43 -6.46 16.89 -24.54
C PRO A 43 -6.73 15.64 -23.69
N MET A 44 -5.71 15.07 -23.04
CA MET A 44 -5.81 13.78 -22.33
C MET A 44 -6.06 13.93 -20.83
N PHE A 45 -5.83 15.08 -20.20
CA PHE A 45 -5.98 15.25 -18.75
C PHE A 45 -5.12 14.22 -17.97
N GLY A 46 -5.67 13.56 -16.95
CA GLY A 46 -4.94 12.66 -16.05
C GLY A 46 -5.84 11.61 -15.41
N ASP A 47 -5.40 11.03 -14.30
CA ASP A 47 -6.07 9.89 -13.66
C ASP A 47 -7.52 10.18 -13.25
N TYR A 48 -7.86 11.44 -12.95
CA TYR A 48 -9.24 11.85 -12.68
C TYR A 48 -10.16 11.61 -13.89
N GLU A 49 -9.70 12.02 -15.08
CA GLU A 49 -10.44 11.83 -16.34
C GLU A 49 -10.52 10.35 -16.71
N ALA A 50 -9.48 9.57 -16.40
CA ALA A 50 -9.53 8.12 -16.61
C ALA A 50 -10.69 7.48 -15.83
N GLN A 51 -10.84 7.82 -14.54
CA GLN A 51 -11.93 7.30 -13.71
C GLN A 51 -13.30 7.77 -14.18
N ARG A 52 -13.44 9.05 -14.55
CA ARG A 52 -14.69 9.60 -15.11
C ARG A 52 -15.05 8.89 -16.42
N HIS A 53 -14.08 8.71 -17.33
CA HIS A 53 -14.32 8.02 -18.58
C HIS A 53 -14.74 6.56 -18.36
N TRP A 54 -14.17 5.87 -17.36
CA TRP A 54 -14.62 4.53 -16.98
C TRP A 54 -16.08 4.50 -16.51
N GLN A 55 -16.54 5.54 -15.80
CA GLN A 55 -17.96 5.68 -15.42
C GLN A 55 -18.85 5.86 -16.66
N GLU A 56 -18.47 6.76 -17.58
CA GLU A 56 -19.17 6.97 -18.87
C GLU A 56 -19.31 5.66 -19.67
N ILE A 57 -18.21 4.94 -19.91
CA ILE A 57 -18.26 3.73 -20.74
C ILE A 57 -19.05 2.61 -20.06
N THR A 58 -18.96 2.48 -18.74
CA THR A 58 -19.63 1.37 -18.04
C THR A 58 -21.14 1.56 -18.00
N VAL A 59 -21.62 2.80 -17.89
CA VAL A 59 -23.05 3.15 -17.93
C VAL A 59 -23.67 2.92 -19.31
N HIS A 60 -22.98 3.34 -20.38
CA HIS A 60 -23.57 3.38 -21.71
C HIS A 60 -23.29 2.16 -22.59
N MET A 61 -22.23 1.39 -22.29
CA MET A 61 -21.83 0.24 -23.10
C MET A 61 -22.32 -1.08 -22.49
N GLN A 62 -22.63 -2.04 -23.36
CA GLN A 62 -22.85 -3.42 -22.94
C GLN A 62 -21.59 -3.98 -22.27
N ILE A 63 -21.75 -4.76 -21.19
CA ILE A 63 -20.64 -5.25 -20.34
C ILE A 63 -19.52 -5.92 -21.17
N LYS A 64 -19.89 -6.75 -22.14
CA LYS A 64 -18.95 -7.43 -23.04
C LYS A 64 -18.06 -6.49 -23.87
N ASN A 65 -18.45 -5.24 -24.06
CA ASN A 65 -17.72 -4.25 -24.88
C ASN A 65 -16.81 -3.32 -24.05
N TRP A 66 -16.81 -3.42 -22.72
CA TRP A 66 -16.03 -2.51 -21.85
C TRP A 66 -14.52 -2.53 -22.13
N TYR A 67 -13.99 -3.69 -22.55
CA TYR A 67 -12.56 -3.88 -22.83
C TYR A 67 -12.22 -3.92 -24.32
N TYR A 68 -13.18 -3.66 -25.21
CA TYR A 68 -12.99 -3.71 -26.65
C TYR A 68 -13.00 -2.33 -27.27
N ASN A 69 -12.17 -2.15 -28.30
CA ASN A 69 -12.24 -0.99 -29.14
C ASN A 69 -13.48 -1.10 -30.03
N THR A 70 -14.36 -0.12 -29.96
CA THR A 70 -15.61 -0.07 -30.73
C THR A 70 -15.83 1.34 -31.27
N THR A 71 -16.89 1.56 -32.04
CA THR A 71 -17.28 2.91 -32.48
C THR A 71 -17.63 3.83 -31.31
N GLN A 72 -17.96 3.28 -30.14
CA GLN A 72 -18.37 4.02 -28.93
C GLN A 72 -17.35 3.97 -27.79
N ASN A 73 -16.34 3.09 -27.87
CA ASN A 73 -15.29 2.94 -26.86
C ASN A 73 -13.93 2.99 -27.55
N ASP A 74 -13.21 4.09 -27.35
CA ASP A 74 -11.86 4.29 -27.88
C ASP A 74 -10.84 3.92 -26.81
N LEU A 75 -10.20 2.77 -26.97
CA LEU A 75 -9.23 2.28 -25.98
C LEU A 75 -7.94 3.12 -25.90
N GLN A 76 -7.72 4.06 -26.83
CA GLN A 76 -6.63 5.03 -26.76
C GLN A 76 -6.96 6.22 -25.86
N TYR A 77 -8.24 6.50 -25.63
CA TYR A 77 -8.70 7.53 -24.70
C TYR A 77 -9.10 6.89 -23.37
N TRP A 78 -8.12 6.67 -22.48
CA TRP A 78 -8.35 6.10 -21.14
C TRP A 78 -9.17 4.80 -21.12
N GLY A 79 -8.87 3.86 -22.03
CA GLY A 79 -9.52 2.56 -22.00
C GLY A 79 -9.36 1.84 -20.66
N LEU A 80 -10.30 0.94 -20.35
CA LEU A 80 -10.33 0.25 -19.07
C LEU A 80 -9.13 -0.73 -18.96
N ASP A 81 -8.29 -0.50 -17.95
CA ASP A 81 -7.01 -1.20 -17.73
C ASP A 81 -6.96 -1.99 -16.41
N TYR A 82 -8.04 -1.93 -15.61
CA TYR A 82 -8.16 -2.64 -14.33
C TYR A 82 -9.07 -3.87 -14.48
N PRO A 83 -9.03 -4.84 -13.55
CA PRO A 83 -9.86 -6.03 -13.66
C PRO A 83 -11.35 -5.73 -13.38
N PRO A 84 -12.24 -6.70 -13.63
CA PRO A 84 -13.68 -6.45 -13.69
C PRO A 84 -14.31 -5.84 -12.43
N LEU A 85 -13.75 -6.06 -11.23
CA LEU A 85 -14.33 -5.49 -10.01
C LEU A 85 -14.23 -3.95 -9.99
N THR A 86 -13.19 -3.37 -10.58
CA THR A 86 -13.13 -1.91 -10.80
C THR A 86 -14.19 -1.47 -11.79
N ALA A 87 -14.40 -2.20 -12.88
CA ALA A 87 -15.40 -1.83 -13.87
C ALA A 87 -16.82 -1.82 -13.25
N TYR A 88 -17.14 -2.79 -12.40
CA TYR A 88 -18.41 -2.77 -11.64
C TYR A 88 -18.50 -1.62 -10.64
N HIS A 89 -17.39 -1.25 -10.00
CA HIS A 89 -17.34 -0.08 -9.14
C HIS A 89 -17.54 1.22 -9.93
N SER A 90 -16.90 1.36 -11.10
CA SER A 90 -17.12 2.47 -12.03
C SER A 90 -18.55 2.51 -12.54
N LEU A 91 -19.18 1.36 -12.81
CA LEU A 91 -20.60 1.31 -13.16
C LEU A 91 -21.47 1.86 -12.02
N LEU A 92 -21.26 1.40 -10.79
CA LEU A 92 -22.03 1.87 -9.65
C LEU A 92 -21.89 3.38 -9.46
N MET A 93 -20.65 3.90 -9.49
CA MET A 93 -20.41 5.34 -9.37
C MET A 93 -20.98 6.11 -10.57
N GLY A 94 -20.87 5.56 -11.78
CA GLY A 94 -21.40 6.17 -13.00
C GLY A 94 -22.92 6.27 -13.01
N LEU A 95 -23.63 5.26 -12.49
CA LEU A 95 -25.09 5.33 -12.33
C LEU A 95 -25.52 6.41 -11.33
N VAL A 96 -24.73 6.63 -10.26
CA VAL A 96 -24.97 7.75 -9.32
C VAL A 96 -24.64 9.09 -9.99
N ALA A 97 -23.58 9.15 -10.80
CA ALA A 97 -23.24 10.33 -11.58
C ALA A 97 -24.33 10.68 -12.60
N ASP A 98 -24.86 9.70 -13.33
CA ASP A 98 -25.97 9.89 -14.28
C ASP A 98 -27.23 10.44 -13.60
N TRP A 99 -27.47 10.05 -12.35
CA TRP A 99 -28.59 10.57 -11.56
C TRP A 99 -28.37 12.01 -11.06
N LEU A 100 -27.14 12.38 -10.69
CA LEU A 100 -26.83 13.69 -10.07
C LEU A 100 -26.38 14.77 -11.07
N ASP A 101 -25.57 14.38 -12.06
CA ASP A 101 -24.97 15.23 -13.09
C ASP A 101 -24.81 14.42 -14.40
N PRO A 102 -25.91 14.20 -15.17
CA PRO A 102 -25.89 13.38 -16.38
C PRO A 102 -24.87 13.85 -17.43
N GLU A 103 -24.55 15.14 -17.45
CA GLU A 103 -23.57 15.72 -18.37
C GLU A 103 -22.14 15.20 -18.13
N SER A 104 -21.84 14.75 -16.91
CA SER A 104 -20.52 14.21 -16.54
C SER A 104 -20.21 12.83 -17.13
N VAL A 105 -21.24 12.08 -17.53
CA VAL A 105 -21.13 10.73 -18.11
C VAL A 105 -21.70 10.64 -19.53
N ARG A 106 -22.17 11.75 -20.11
CA ARG A 106 -22.74 11.78 -21.45
C ARG A 106 -21.75 11.29 -22.50
N LEU A 107 -22.09 10.20 -23.18
CA LEU A 107 -21.23 9.52 -24.15
C LEU A 107 -20.63 10.50 -25.19
N PHE A 108 -19.31 10.46 -25.35
CA PHE A 108 -18.46 11.33 -26.17
C PHE A 108 -18.37 12.79 -25.74
N ALA A 109 -19.48 13.40 -25.35
CA ALA A 109 -19.55 14.83 -25.07
C ALA A 109 -18.96 15.21 -23.70
N SER A 110 -18.89 14.24 -22.78
CA SER A 110 -18.32 14.42 -21.44
C SER A 110 -16.80 14.22 -21.37
N ARG A 111 -16.12 13.94 -22.49
CA ARG A 111 -14.65 13.82 -22.53
C ARG A 111 -13.98 15.11 -22.09
N GLY A 112 -13.20 15.05 -21.01
CA GLY A 112 -12.59 16.21 -20.39
C GLY A 112 -13.57 17.12 -19.63
N TYR A 113 -14.70 16.58 -19.17
CA TYR A 113 -15.69 17.34 -18.41
C TYR A 113 -15.13 17.77 -17.04
N GLU A 114 -15.05 19.09 -16.83
CA GLU A 114 -14.61 19.70 -15.58
C GLU A 114 -15.71 20.60 -15.01
N SER A 115 -16.17 20.27 -13.80
CA SER A 115 -17.02 21.15 -13.00
C SER A 115 -16.71 21.00 -11.51
N ASP A 116 -16.95 22.04 -10.71
CA ASP A 116 -16.71 21.99 -9.27
C ASP A 116 -17.68 21.02 -8.56
N THR A 117 -18.91 20.89 -9.07
CA THR A 117 -19.91 19.93 -8.58
C THR A 117 -19.45 18.49 -8.83
N HIS A 118 -18.99 18.19 -10.04
CA HIS A 118 -18.48 16.87 -10.40
C HIS A 118 -17.16 16.54 -9.68
N LYS A 119 -16.27 17.52 -9.50
CA LYS A 119 -15.10 17.38 -8.60
C LYS A 119 -15.55 16.95 -7.21
N THR A 120 -16.52 17.64 -6.63
CA THR A 120 -17.03 17.35 -5.29
C THR A 120 -17.65 15.95 -5.20
N PHE A 121 -18.47 15.57 -6.18
CA PHE A 121 -19.04 14.22 -6.30
C PHE A 121 -17.93 13.16 -6.30
N MET A 122 -16.96 13.29 -7.20
CA MET A 122 -15.84 12.37 -7.32
C MET A 122 -15.05 12.28 -6.01
N ARG A 123 -14.75 13.40 -5.33
CA ARG A 123 -14.09 13.37 -4.01
C ARG A 123 -14.90 12.63 -2.95
N TRP A 124 -16.23 12.77 -2.93
CA TRP A 124 -17.09 11.99 -2.03
C TRP A 124 -17.03 10.49 -2.28
N THR A 125 -17.01 10.06 -3.55
CA THR A 125 -16.95 8.63 -3.87
C THR A 125 -15.67 7.96 -3.33
N VAL A 126 -14.51 8.62 -3.47
CA VAL A 126 -13.24 8.13 -2.91
C VAL A 126 -13.29 8.16 -1.38
N PHE A 127 -13.82 9.24 -0.80
CA PHE A 127 -13.90 9.40 0.66
C PHE A 127 -14.76 8.33 1.34
N LEU A 128 -15.95 8.04 0.78
CA LEU A 128 -16.83 6.99 1.30
C LEU A 128 -16.24 5.59 1.11
N SER A 129 -15.59 5.35 -0.03
CA SER A 129 -14.88 4.11 -0.30
C SER A 129 -13.71 3.89 0.68
N ASP A 130 -12.94 4.93 0.97
CA ASP A 130 -11.84 4.90 1.94
C ASP A 130 -12.32 4.57 3.35
N ILE A 131 -13.41 5.23 3.81
CA ILE A 131 -14.04 4.91 5.09
C ILE A 131 -14.46 3.44 5.15
N TYR A 132 -15.17 2.96 4.12
CA TYR A 132 -15.75 1.63 4.15
C TYR A 132 -14.71 0.52 4.08
N PHE A 133 -13.74 0.61 3.16
CA PHE A 133 -12.79 -0.47 2.90
C PHE A 133 -11.50 -0.35 3.74
N TYR A 134 -10.89 0.82 3.77
CA TYR A 134 -9.56 0.99 4.35
C TYR A 134 -9.61 1.36 5.84
N VAL A 135 -10.39 2.38 6.21
CA VAL A 135 -10.48 2.86 7.60
C VAL A 135 -10.98 1.75 8.53
N THR A 136 -12.02 1.03 8.14
CA THR A 136 -12.56 -0.08 8.95
C THR A 136 -11.53 -1.21 9.14
N ALA A 137 -10.80 -1.58 8.07
CA ALA A 137 -9.76 -2.61 8.15
C ALA A 137 -8.63 -2.21 9.09
N VAL A 138 -8.16 -0.96 8.98
CA VAL A 138 -7.14 -0.38 9.87
C VAL A 138 -7.59 -0.43 11.32
N LEU A 139 -8.82 0.02 11.62
CA LEU A 139 -9.36 -0.02 12.97
C LEU A 139 -9.41 -1.45 13.51
N CYS A 140 -9.88 -2.42 12.72
CA CYS A 140 -9.93 -3.83 13.12
C CYS A 140 -8.54 -4.40 13.45
N ILE A 141 -7.53 -4.11 12.63
CA ILE A 141 -6.14 -4.53 12.87
C ILE A 141 -5.57 -3.88 14.13
N CYS A 142 -5.80 -2.59 14.33
CA CYS A 142 -5.29 -1.87 15.51
C CYS A 142 -5.97 -2.31 16.81
N ILE A 143 -7.27 -2.64 16.77
CA ILE A 143 -7.99 -3.25 17.91
C ILE A 143 -7.34 -4.57 18.30
N ASP A 144 -7.06 -5.44 17.32
CA ASP A 144 -6.44 -6.73 17.58
C ASP A 144 -5.02 -6.57 18.13
N ALA A 145 -4.22 -5.66 17.57
CA ALA A 145 -2.87 -5.37 18.04
C ALA A 145 -2.84 -4.93 19.52
N GLU A 146 -3.82 -4.15 19.97
CA GLU A 146 -3.96 -3.78 21.39
C GLU A 146 -4.40 -4.96 22.26
N ARG A 147 -5.33 -5.80 21.77
CA ARG A 147 -5.81 -6.98 22.51
C ARG A 147 -4.73 -8.04 22.73
N VAL A 148 -3.85 -8.24 21.75
CA VAL A 148 -2.77 -9.25 21.79
C VAL A 148 -1.54 -8.75 22.55
N LYS A 149 -1.50 -7.45 22.91
CA LYS A 149 -0.41 -6.85 23.70
C LYS A 149 -0.33 -7.50 25.09
N PRO A 150 0.84 -8.04 25.50
CA PRO A 150 1.04 -8.54 26.86
C PRO A 150 0.85 -7.43 27.89
N LYS A 151 0.23 -7.75 29.04
CA LYS A 151 -0.04 -6.78 30.13
C LYS A 151 1.21 -6.03 30.60
N ASP A 152 2.37 -6.68 30.57
CA ASP A 152 3.64 -6.11 31.03
C ASP A 152 4.39 -5.31 29.95
N GLN A 153 3.93 -5.34 28.68
CA GLN A 153 4.60 -4.63 27.59
C GLN A 153 4.12 -3.17 27.52
N LYS A 154 4.98 -2.20 27.81
CA LYS A 154 4.68 -0.76 27.68
C LYS A 154 4.87 -0.20 26.25
N ASN A 155 4.40 -0.92 25.23
CA ASN A 155 4.49 -0.43 23.85
C ASN A 155 3.36 0.58 23.55
N VAL A 156 3.74 1.85 23.39
CA VAL A 156 2.81 2.96 23.10
C VAL A 156 2.17 2.84 21.72
N PHE A 157 2.90 2.32 20.74
CA PHE A 157 2.47 2.20 19.35
C PHE A 157 1.51 1.04 19.11
N LYS A 158 1.30 0.17 20.11
CA LYS A 158 0.22 -0.83 20.11
C LYS A 158 -1.09 -0.33 20.71
N ARG A 159 -1.13 0.90 21.26
CA ARG A 159 -2.36 1.49 21.76
C ARG A 159 -3.27 1.79 20.57
N MET A 160 -4.54 1.40 20.63
CA MET A 160 -5.43 1.41 19.46
C MET A 160 -5.55 2.80 18.82
N ASP A 161 -5.71 3.84 19.63
CA ASP A 161 -5.80 5.23 19.17
C ASP A 161 -4.53 5.68 18.44
N ILE A 162 -3.34 5.50 19.03
CA ILE A 162 -2.06 5.90 18.44
C ILE A 162 -1.80 5.11 17.15
N ALA A 163 -1.98 3.79 17.19
CA ALA A 163 -1.77 2.92 16.04
C ALA A 163 -2.71 3.31 14.89
N SER A 164 -4.00 3.47 15.18
CA SER A 164 -5.01 3.81 14.17
C SER A 164 -4.72 5.19 13.58
N ILE A 165 -4.46 6.20 14.41
CA ILE A 165 -4.25 7.56 13.91
C ILE A 165 -2.95 7.66 13.10
N LEU A 166 -1.85 7.01 13.53
CA LEU A 166 -0.62 6.96 12.72
C LEU A 166 -0.85 6.26 11.37
N PHE A 167 -1.54 5.13 11.37
CA PHE A 167 -1.82 4.40 10.13
C PHE A 167 -2.70 5.25 9.20
N LEU A 168 -3.77 5.86 9.74
CA LEU A 168 -4.69 6.68 8.96
C LEU A 168 -4.10 8.02 8.51
N LEU A 169 -3.12 8.58 9.23
CA LEU A 169 -2.43 9.83 8.87
C LEU A 169 -1.25 9.62 7.91
N TYR A 170 -0.99 8.40 7.42
CA TYR A 170 0.08 8.17 6.46
C TYR A 170 -0.09 9.09 5.22
N PRO A 171 0.83 10.03 4.98
CA PRO A 171 0.66 11.06 3.96
C PRO A 171 0.52 10.50 2.54
N GLY A 172 1.28 9.46 2.21
CA GLY A 172 1.35 8.94 0.84
C GLY A 172 0.00 8.47 0.32
N LEU A 173 -0.76 7.73 1.12
CA LEU A 173 -2.08 7.26 0.69
C LEU A 173 -3.09 8.42 0.62
N ILE A 174 -3.06 9.34 1.59
CA ILE A 174 -3.94 10.52 1.59
C ILE A 174 -3.73 11.36 0.31
N LEU A 175 -2.47 11.65 -0.03
CA LEU A 175 -2.13 12.49 -1.17
C LEU A 175 -2.47 11.84 -2.51
N ILE A 176 -2.28 10.53 -2.64
CA ILE A 176 -2.58 9.82 -3.89
C ILE A 176 -4.09 9.63 -4.07
N ASP A 177 -4.83 9.21 -3.03
CA ASP A 177 -6.26 8.94 -3.20
C ASP A 177 -7.08 10.23 -3.19
N HIS A 178 -6.82 11.12 -2.22
CA HIS A 178 -7.62 12.33 -2.02
C HIS A 178 -7.05 13.57 -2.72
N GLY A 179 -5.77 13.58 -3.11
CA GLY A 179 -5.17 14.66 -3.91
C GLY A 179 -5.15 14.29 -5.40
N HIS A 180 -4.26 13.38 -5.78
CA HIS A 180 -4.04 12.93 -7.16
C HIS A 180 -5.30 12.31 -7.80
N PHE A 181 -6.17 11.71 -6.99
CA PHE A 181 -7.42 11.03 -7.37
C PHE A 181 -7.19 9.58 -7.86
N GLN A 182 -7.24 8.65 -6.92
CA GLN A 182 -7.19 7.21 -7.16
C GLN A 182 -8.07 6.48 -6.12
N TYR A 183 -8.55 5.28 -6.48
CA TYR A 183 -9.25 4.39 -5.55
C TYR A 183 -8.32 3.29 -5.00
N ASN A 184 -7.10 3.63 -4.56
CA ASN A 184 -6.21 2.61 -3.99
C ASN A 184 -6.77 2.07 -2.66
N CYS A 185 -7.48 2.90 -1.89
CA CYS A 185 -8.11 2.56 -0.63
C CYS A 185 -9.03 1.32 -0.71
N VAL A 186 -9.68 1.06 -1.85
CA VAL A 186 -10.55 -0.12 -2.00
C VAL A 186 -9.70 -1.39 -2.09
N SER A 187 -8.74 -1.44 -3.01
CA SER A 187 -7.84 -2.58 -3.19
C SER A 187 -7.03 -2.85 -1.92
N LEU A 188 -6.36 -1.82 -1.40
CA LEU A 188 -5.52 -1.91 -0.21
C LEU A 188 -6.34 -2.22 1.04
N GLY A 189 -7.58 -1.71 1.13
CA GLY A 189 -8.52 -2.03 2.21
C GLY A 189 -8.97 -3.49 2.19
N LEU A 190 -9.31 -4.02 1.00
CA LEU A 190 -9.62 -5.45 0.82
C LEU A 190 -8.41 -6.34 1.16
N PHE A 191 -7.20 -5.93 0.77
CA PHE A 191 -5.95 -6.58 1.17
C PHE A 191 -5.76 -6.55 2.70
N LEU A 192 -5.99 -5.43 3.36
CA LEU A 192 -5.91 -5.32 4.82
C LEU A 192 -6.95 -6.20 5.52
N TRP A 193 -8.18 -6.27 5.02
CA TRP A 193 -9.18 -7.22 5.51
C TRP A 193 -8.69 -8.67 5.37
N ALA A 194 -8.09 -9.03 4.24
CA ALA A 194 -7.50 -10.35 4.05
C ALA A 194 -6.38 -10.65 5.06
N ALA A 195 -5.49 -9.68 5.30
CA ALA A 195 -4.43 -9.78 6.29
C ALA A 195 -4.99 -9.89 7.72
N PHE A 196 -6.03 -9.12 8.04
CA PHE A 196 -6.75 -9.19 9.32
C PHE A 196 -7.33 -10.60 9.56
N PHE A 197 -7.96 -11.21 8.55
CA PHE A 197 -8.49 -12.56 8.68
C PHE A 197 -7.40 -13.62 8.93
N ILE A 198 -6.17 -13.42 8.44
CA ILE A 198 -5.02 -14.29 8.75
C ILE A 198 -4.49 -14.03 10.16
N VAL A 199 -4.23 -12.77 10.49
CA VAL A 199 -3.47 -12.40 11.69
C VAL A 199 -4.34 -12.46 12.95
N ALA A 200 -5.57 -11.94 12.88
CA ALA A 200 -6.46 -11.78 14.04
C ALA A 200 -7.47 -12.93 14.15
N ILE A 201 -8.20 -13.22 13.08
CA ILE A 201 -9.37 -14.13 13.12
C ILE A 201 -9.00 -15.60 12.85
N GLU A 202 -7.89 -15.85 12.16
CA GLU A 202 -7.44 -17.16 11.68
C GLU A 202 -8.43 -17.86 10.72
N ASN A 203 -9.21 -17.08 9.97
CA ASN A 203 -10.14 -17.58 8.95
C ASN A 203 -9.54 -17.51 7.55
N ASP A 204 -9.02 -18.65 7.09
CA ASP A 204 -8.30 -18.77 5.81
C ASP A 204 -9.20 -18.56 4.59
N VAL A 205 -10.48 -18.94 4.68
CA VAL A 205 -11.43 -18.83 3.58
C VAL A 205 -11.80 -17.36 3.36
N LEU A 206 -12.14 -16.62 4.43
CA LEU A 206 -12.40 -15.19 4.31
C LEU A 206 -11.16 -14.43 3.87
N ALA A 207 -9.98 -14.77 4.40
CA ALA A 207 -8.73 -14.19 3.91
C ALA A 207 -8.54 -14.39 2.40
N THR A 208 -8.82 -15.59 1.91
CA THR A 208 -8.74 -15.93 0.48
C THR A 208 -9.74 -15.12 -0.35
N ILE A 209 -11.00 -15.05 0.08
CA ILE A 209 -12.05 -14.30 -0.61
C ILE A 209 -11.69 -12.82 -0.72
N PHE A 210 -11.32 -12.18 0.39
CA PHE A 210 -10.96 -10.77 0.41
C PHE A 210 -9.69 -10.47 -0.40
N PHE A 211 -8.71 -11.37 -0.39
CA PHE A 211 -7.51 -11.19 -1.21
C PHE A 211 -7.81 -11.33 -2.71
N VAL A 212 -8.67 -12.27 -3.11
CA VAL A 212 -9.11 -12.41 -4.50
C VAL A 212 -9.92 -11.18 -4.93
N LEU A 213 -10.75 -10.61 -4.05
CA LEU A 213 -11.45 -9.35 -4.32
C LEU A 213 -10.45 -8.19 -4.51
N ALA A 214 -9.44 -8.05 -3.64
CA ALA A 214 -8.39 -7.05 -3.78
C ALA A 214 -7.69 -7.15 -5.14
N LEU A 215 -7.27 -8.38 -5.51
CA LEU A 215 -6.63 -8.68 -6.79
C LEU A 215 -7.51 -8.35 -8.00
N ASN A 216 -8.81 -8.61 -7.91
CA ASN A 216 -9.77 -8.30 -8.97
C ASN A 216 -10.17 -6.83 -9.01
N TYR A 217 -9.85 -6.04 -7.98
CA TYR A 217 -9.97 -4.60 -8.02
C TYR A 217 -8.72 -3.97 -8.63
N LYS A 218 -7.52 -4.39 -8.22
CA LYS A 218 -6.28 -3.89 -8.80
C LYS A 218 -5.27 -5.03 -8.91
N GLN A 219 -4.87 -5.34 -10.14
CA GLN A 219 -3.91 -6.42 -10.44
C GLN A 219 -2.56 -6.25 -9.75
N MET A 220 -2.24 -5.02 -9.33
CA MET A 220 -1.01 -4.73 -8.60
C MET A 220 -0.93 -5.43 -7.23
N GLU A 221 -2.05 -5.90 -6.67
CA GLU A 221 -2.06 -6.75 -5.47
C GLU A 221 -1.36 -8.10 -5.65
N LEU A 222 -0.98 -8.47 -6.88
CA LEU A 222 -0.07 -9.59 -7.13
C LEU A 222 1.24 -9.48 -6.33
N TYR A 223 1.65 -8.26 -5.95
CA TYR A 223 2.83 -8.02 -5.13
C TYR A 223 2.71 -8.65 -3.73
N HIS A 224 1.48 -8.92 -3.26
CA HIS A 224 1.19 -9.59 -2.01
C HIS A 224 0.82 -11.07 -2.18
N ALA A 225 0.63 -11.56 -3.41
CA ALA A 225 0.07 -12.88 -3.66
C ALA A 225 0.97 -14.02 -3.16
N LEU A 226 2.29 -13.92 -3.34
CA LEU A 226 3.22 -14.97 -2.92
C LEU A 226 3.23 -15.20 -1.40
N PRO A 227 3.27 -14.15 -0.54
CA PRO A 227 3.10 -14.32 0.91
C PRO A 227 1.80 -15.00 1.30
N PHE A 228 0.64 -14.59 0.74
CA PHE A 228 -0.65 -15.24 1.00
C PHE A 228 -0.62 -16.71 0.58
N PHE A 229 -0.15 -16.99 -0.63
CA PHE A 229 -0.04 -18.34 -1.16
C PHE A 229 0.84 -19.23 -0.28
N CYS A 230 2.07 -18.79 0.04
CA CYS A 230 3.01 -19.57 0.84
C CYS A 230 2.48 -19.84 2.25
N TYR A 231 1.86 -18.83 2.89
CA TYR A 231 1.29 -18.96 4.23
C TYR A 231 0.12 -19.95 4.25
N LEU A 232 -0.87 -19.74 3.38
CA LEU A 232 -2.08 -20.56 3.33
C LEU A 232 -1.77 -22.00 2.89
N LEU A 233 -0.91 -22.17 1.89
CA LEU A 233 -0.47 -23.49 1.44
C LEU A 233 0.26 -24.22 2.56
N ARG A 234 1.19 -23.56 3.28
CA ARG A 234 1.87 -24.16 4.43
C ARG A 234 0.88 -24.58 5.52
N LYS A 235 -0.14 -23.77 5.79
CA LYS A 235 -1.17 -24.07 6.79
C LYS A 235 -1.95 -25.35 6.46
N CYS A 236 -2.11 -25.69 5.17
CA CYS A 236 -2.72 -26.97 4.77
C CYS A 236 -1.93 -28.20 5.27
N PHE A 237 -0.62 -28.08 5.50
CA PHE A 237 0.24 -29.17 5.96
C PHE A 237 0.35 -29.31 7.49
N ILE A 238 -0.23 -28.38 8.25
CA ILE A 238 -0.09 -28.29 9.71
C ILE A 238 -1.39 -28.74 10.37
N GLY A 239 -1.34 -29.66 11.34
CA GLY A 239 -2.43 -29.77 12.32
C GLY A 239 -2.92 -31.14 12.80
N LEU A 240 -2.44 -32.31 12.36
CA LEU A 240 -3.00 -33.60 12.83
C LEU A 240 -1.99 -34.77 12.94
N PRO A 241 -2.27 -35.80 13.78
CA PRO A 241 -1.51 -37.04 13.88
C PRO A 241 -1.44 -37.83 12.55
N PRO A 242 -0.50 -38.78 12.39
CA PRO A 242 -0.15 -39.38 11.10
C PRO A 242 -1.28 -40.08 10.32
N LYS A 243 -2.35 -40.55 10.99
CA LYS A 243 -3.49 -41.19 10.32
C LYS A 243 -4.42 -40.13 9.69
N GLY A 244 -4.61 -40.18 8.37
CA GLY A 244 -5.53 -39.29 7.65
C GLY A 244 -4.93 -37.95 7.20
N LYS A 245 -3.61 -37.75 7.33
CA LYS A 245 -2.90 -36.52 6.97
C LYS A 245 -3.19 -36.06 5.52
N ILE A 246 -3.18 -36.98 4.56
CA ILE A 246 -3.43 -36.67 3.14
C ILE A 246 -4.85 -36.15 2.92
N LYS A 247 -5.86 -36.80 3.51
CA LYS A 247 -7.27 -36.38 3.38
C LYS A 247 -7.49 -34.97 3.92
N HIS A 248 -6.83 -34.62 5.02
CA HIS A 248 -6.90 -33.28 5.59
C HIS A 248 -6.22 -32.23 4.71
N ILE A 249 -5.01 -32.50 4.22
CA ILE A 249 -4.29 -31.61 3.29
C ILE A 249 -5.16 -31.33 2.07
N VAL A 250 -5.67 -32.39 1.42
CA VAL A 250 -6.54 -32.28 0.24
C VAL A 250 -7.82 -31.51 0.57
N SER A 251 -8.45 -31.77 1.73
CA SER A 251 -9.66 -31.06 2.13
C SER A 251 -9.42 -29.57 2.34
N ASN A 252 -8.34 -29.16 3.01
CA ASN A 252 -8.05 -27.75 3.26
C ASN A 252 -7.66 -27.05 1.96
N PHE A 253 -6.80 -27.68 1.15
CA PHE A 253 -6.44 -27.15 -0.16
C PHE A 253 -7.68 -26.94 -1.04
N ASN A 254 -8.57 -27.93 -1.11
CA ASN A 254 -9.80 -27.83 -1.89
C ASN A 254 -10.73 -26.73 -1.38
N LYS A 255 -10.84 -26.50 -0.05
CA LYS A 255 -11.63 -25.38 0.48
C LYS A 255 -11.12 -24.03 -0.02
N LEU A 256 -9.80 -23.83 -0.01
CA LEU A 256 -9.19 -22.59 -0.51
C LEU A 256 -9.34 -22.47 -2.03
N ALA A 257 -9.10 -23.56 -2.77
CA ALA A 257 -9.26 -23.58 -4.22
C ALA A 257 -10.70 -23.26 -4.65
N ILE A 258 -11.70 -23.84 -3.97
CA ILE A 258 -13.12 -23.55 -4.22
C ILE A 258 -13.41 -22.07 -3.96
N ALA A 259 -12.89 -21.48 -2.88
CA ALA A 259 -13.07 -20.06 -2.60
C ALA A 259 -12.50 -19.17 -3.73
N VAL A 260 -11.28 -19.45 -4.18
CA VAL A 260 -10.64 -18.74 -5.30
C VAL A 260 -11.47 -18.87 -6.58
N ILE A 261 -11.76 -20.10 -7.01
CA ILE A 261 -12.46 -20.39 -8.26
C ILE A 261 -13.85 -19.77 -8.26
N SER A 262 -14.58 -19.88 -7.14
CA SER A 262 -15.94 -19.32 -7.02
C SER A 262 -15.92 -17.80 -7.15
N CYS A 263 -14.97 -17.12 -6.50
CA CYS A 263 -14.82 -15.66 -6.63
C CYS A 263 -14.48 -15.25 -8.07
N PHE A 264 -13.53 -15.93 -8.72
CA PHE A 264 -13.18 -15.62 -10.11
C PHE A 264 -14.36 -15.86 -11.05
N ILE A 265 -15.08 -16.98 -10.92
CA ILE A 265 -16.27 -17.27 -11.74
C ILE A 265 -17.32 -16.16 -11.56
N LEU A 266 -17.64 -15.78 -10.32
CA LEU A 266 -18.64 -14.75 -10.05
C LEU A 266 -18.27 -13.39 -10.64
N ILE A 267 -17.01 -12.98 -10.52
CA ILE A 267 -16.54 -11.67 -10.99
C ILE A 267 -16.41 -11.64 -12.52
N TRP A 268 -15.88 -12.72 -13.11
CA TRP A 268 -15.55 -12.79 -14.53
C TRP A 268 -16.69 -13.31 -15.40
N TYR A 269 -17.81 -13.79 -14.83
CA TYR A 269 -18.90 -14.42 -15.57
C TYR A 269 -19.33 -13.69 -16.86
N PRO A 270 -19.48 -12.34 -16.89
CA PRO A 270 -19.86 -11.64 -18.13
C PRO A 270 -18.80 -11.68 -19.25
N PHE A 271 -17.56 -12.05 -18.93
CA PHE A 271 -16.39 -12.06 -19.81
C PHE A 271 -15.94 -13.49 -20.18
N THR A 272 -16.63 -14.53 -19.72
CA THR A 272 -16.28 -15.94 -20.02
C THR A 272 -16.97 -16.51 -21.26
N GLY A 273 -17.63 -15.67 -22.07
CA GLY A 273 -18.39 -16.09 -23.25
C GLY A 273 -17.53 -16.76 -24.33
N SER A 274 -16.29 -16.30 -24.51
CA SER A 274 -15.30 -16.93 -25.39
C SER A 274 -13.90 -16.82 -24.81
N TRP A 275 -12.98 -17.69 -25.26
CA TRP A 275 -11.57 -17.59 -24.87
C TRP A 275 -10.93 -16.25 -25.28
N ASN A 276 -11.38 -15.68 -26.39
CA ASN A 276 -10.92 -14.37 -26.86
C ASN A 276 -11.33 -13.24 -25.90
N ASP A 277 -12.53 -13.31 -25.31
CA ASP A 277 -12.99 -12.31 -24.33
C ASP A 277 -12.14 -12.32 -23.07
N ILE A 278 -11.84 -13.53 -22.56
CA ILE A 278 -10.94 -13.70 -21.41
C ILE A 278 -9.55 -13.13 -21.72
N LEU A 279 -8.99 -13.50 -22.88
CA LEU A 279 -7.67 -13.01 -23.30
C LEU A 279 -7.66 -11.50 -23.50
N GLN A 280 -8.72 -10.91 -24.03
CA GLN A 280 -8.82 -9.46 -24.22
C GLN A 280 -8.74 -8.72 -22.89
N VAL A 281 -9.51 -9.15 -21.88
CA VAL A 281 -9.45 -8.56 -20.54
C VAL A 281 -8.05 -8.73 -19.94
N ILE A 282 -7.46 -9.93 -20.04
CA ILE A 282 -6.09 -10.18 -19.55
C ILE A 282 -5.06 -9.27 -20.22
N HIS A 283 -5.14 -9.08 -21.55
CA HIS A 283 -4.24 -8.20 -22.29
C HIS A 283 -4.36 -6.72 -21.91
N ARG A 284 -5.56 -6.26 -21.52
CA ARG A 284 -5.76 -4.91 -20.97
C ARG A 284 -5.19 -4.77 -19.56
N VAL A 285 -5.45 -5.75 -18.70
CA VAL A 285 -4.98 -5.75 -17.30
C VAL A 285 -3.45 -5.88 -17.22
N PHE A 286 -2.81 -6.62 -18.13
CA PHE A 286 -1.36 -6.81 -18.19
C PHE A 286 -0.78 -6.33 -19.53
N PRO A 287 -0.55 -5.01 -19.70
CA PRO A 287 -0.06 -4.44 -20.94
C PRO A 287 1.46 -4.70 -21.12
N LEU A 288 1.82 -5.87 -21.65
CA LEU A 288 3.22 -6.27 -21.86
C LEU A 288 4.00 -5.41 -22.88
N LYS A 289 3.33 -4.52 -23.61
CA LYS A 289 3.95 -3.68 -24.66
C LYS A 289 4.64 -2.40 -24.14
N ARG A 290 4.46 -2.04 -22.87
CA ARG A 290 5.11 -0.84 -22.27
C ARG A 290 6.55 -1.14 -21.84
N GLY A 291 7.46 -0.18 -22.01
CA GLY A 291 8.89 -0.35 -21.67
C GLY A 291 9.16 -0.37 -20.16
N VAL A 292 10.37 -0.81 -19.76
CA VAL A 292 10.79 -1.08 -18.35
C VAL A 292 10.71 0.12 -17.40
N PHE A 293 10.80 1.33 -17.94
CA PHE A 293 10.70 2.59 -17.18
C PHE A 293 10.37 3.70 -18.19
N GLU A 294 9.09 3.99 -18.31
CA GLU A 294 8.62 5.19 -19.04
C GLU A 294 8.81 6.43 -18.17
N ASP A 295 8.62 6.29 -16.85
CA ASP A 295 8.83 7.35 -15.85
C ASP A 295 10.05 7.13 -14.92
N LYS A 296 10.44 8.17 -14.20
CA LYS A 296 11.58 8.17 -13.27
C LYS A 296 11.19 7.54 -11.93
N VAL A 297 11.10 6.22 -11.87
CA VAL A 297 10.72 5.50 -10.65
C VAL A 297 11.93 5.20 -9.75
N SER A 298 11.71 5.11 -8.45
CA SER A 298 12.75 4.81 -7.44
C SER A 298 13.12 3.32 -7.38
N ASN A 299 13.33 2.69 -8.54
CA ASN A 299 13.69 1.27 -8.65
C ASN A 299 15.14 1.07 -9.12
N VAL A 300 15.62 -0.17 -9.04
CA VAL A 300 17.02 -0.51 -9.33
C VAL A 300 17.36 -0.29 -10.81
N TRP A 301 16.41 -0.53 -11.70
CA TRP A 301 16.62 -0.32 -13.14
C TRP A 301 16.81 1.15 -13.50
N CYS A 302 16.02 2.05 -12.90
CA CYS A 302 16.18 3.50 -13.05
C CYS A 302 17.52 3.97 -12.49
N PHE A 303 17.94 3.45 -11.33
CA PHE A 303 19.25 3.72 -10.74
C PHE A 303 20.40 3.28 -11.66
N ILE A 304 20.38 2.04 -12.16
CA ILE A 304 21.42 1.52 -13.06
C ILE A 304 21.43 2.29 -14.39
N ASN A 305 20.25 2.70 -14.89
CA ASN A 305 20.11 3.45 -16.13
C ASN A 305 20.80 4.83 -16.12
N VAL A 306 21.15 5.36 -14.93
CA VAL A 306 21.99 6.56 -14.81
C VAL A 306 23.39 6.29 -15.37
N PHE A 307 23.98 5.15 -15.02
CA PHE A 307 25.36 4.78 -15.34
C PHE A 307 25.46 4.01 -16.67
N VAL A 308 24.54 3.08 -16.91
CA VAL A 308 24.50 2.23 -18.10
C VAL A 308 23.17 2.43 -18.77
N LYS A 309 23.13 3.00 -19.98
CA LYS A 309 21.88 3.23 -20.72
C LYS A 309 21.27 1.89 -21.16
N LEU A 310 20.45 1.29 -20.29
CA LEU A 310 19.94 -0.08 -20.46
C LEU A 310 19.17 -0.24 -21.79
N LYS A 311 18.41 0.79 -22.19
CA LYS A 311 17.65 0.81 -23.45
C LYS A 311 18.51 0.83 -24.72
N THR A 312 19.80 1.18 -24.63
CA THR A 312 20.72 1.14 -25.79
C THR A 312 21.49 -0.17 -25.87
N VAL A 313 21.50 -0.97 -24.80
CA VAL A 313 22.28 -2.20 -24.69
C VAL A 313 21.39 -3.43 -24.83
N TYR A 314 20.17 -3.39 -24.30
CA TYR A 314 19.27 -4.54 -24.22
C TYR A 314 17.94 -4.28 -24.92
N THR A 315 17.34 -5.33 -25.49
CA THR A 315 15.98 -5.26 -26.02
C THR A 315 14.96 -5.24 -24.88
N ASN A 316 13.72 -4.84 -25.17
CA ASN A 316 12.64 -4.89 -24.17
C ASN A 316 12.36 -6.31 -23.68
N GLU A 317 12.52 -7.32 -24.54
CA GLU A 317 12.32 -8.72 -24.18
C GLU A 317 13.42 -9.22 -23.23
N ASP A 318 14.69 -8.90 -23.53
CA ASP A 318 15.82 -9.22 -22.64
C ASP A 318 15.64 -8.57 -21.27
N MET A 319 15.24 -7.29 -21.27
CA MET A 319 14.96 -6.57 -20.03
C MET A 319 13.81 -7.20 -19.24
N ALA A 320 12.72 -7.60 -19.89
CA ALA A 320 11.61 -8.28 -19.23
C ALA A 320 12.05 -9.59 -18.57
N GLN A 321 12.89 -10.38 -19.25
CA GLN A 321 13.45 -11.61 -18.70
C GLN A 321 14.39 -11.34 -17.51
N MET A 322 15.29 -10.35 -17.63
CA MET A 322 16.18 -9.97 -16.53
C MET A 322 15.41 -9.49 -15.30
N CYS A 323 14.38 -8.65 -15.49
CA CYS A 323 13.49 -8.22 -14.42
C CYS A 323 12.79 -9.41 -13.77
N LEU A 324 12.22 -10.32 -14.56
CA LEU A 324 11.55 -11.52 -14.06
C LEU A 324 12.48 -12.36 -13.18
N VAL A 325 13.69 -12.65 -13.66
CA VAL A 325 14.69 -13.44 -12.93
C VAL A 325 15.14 -12.72 -11.66
N ALA A 326 15.42 -11.42 -11.73
CA ALA A 326 15.83 -10.62 -10.58
C ALA A 326 14.74 -10.54 -9.51
N THR A 327 13.49 -10.29 -9.90
CA THR A 327 12.34 -10.30 -8.97
C THR A 327 12.17 -11.69 -8.35
N ALA A 328 12.18 -12.76 -9.15
CA ALA A 328 12.05 -14.13 -8.65
C ALA A 328 13.15 -14.47 -7.63
N ALA A 329 14.41 -14.12 -7.92
CA ALA A 329 15.53 -14.32 -7.02
C ALA A 329 15.39 -13.50 -5.72
N ALA A 330 14.87 -12.27 -5.80
CA ALA A 330 14.69 -11.39 -4.64
C ALA A 330 13.54 -11.83 -3.73
N VAL A 331 12.43 -12.36 -4.27
CA VAL A 331 11.28 -12.78 -3.46
C VAL A 331 11.46 -14.18 -2.84
N LEU A 332 12.21 -15.06 -3.51
CA LEU A 332 12.31 -16.47 -3.15
C LEU A 332 12.77 -16.70 -1.70
N PRO A 333 13.81 -16.04 -1.16
CA PRO A 333 14.26 -16.26 0.22
C PRO A 333 13.18 -15.98 1.27
N SER A 334 12.42 -14.88 1.11
CA SER A 334 11.33 -14.52 2.03
C SER A 334 10.19 -15.54 1.97
N CYS A 335 9.81 -15.98 0.76
CA CYS A 335 8.76 -16.97 0.56
C CYS A 335 9.14 -18.35 1.13
N LEU A 336 10.37 -18.82 0.88
CA LEU A 336 10.87 -20.08 1.44
C LEU A 336 10.91 -20.04 2.96
N ASP A 337 11.40 -18.94 3.53
CA ASP A 337 11.41 -18.74 4.97
C ASP A 337 10.00 -18.82 5.58
N LEU A 338 9.03 -18.12 4.99
CA LEU A 338 7.65 -18.14 5.43
C LEU A 338 7.02 -19.54 5.32
N PHE A 339 7.30 -20.23 4.21
CA PHE A 339 6.78 -21.58 3.97
C PHE A 339 7.33 -22.60 4.97
N PHE A 340 8.63 -22.59 5.25
CA PHE A 340 9.22 -23.58 6.16
C PHE A 340 9.05 -23.20 7.64
N ARG A 341 9.13 -21.90 7.97
CA ARG A 341 9.07 -21.36 9.33
C ARG A 341 7.84 -20.46 9.51
N ILE A 342 6.64 -21.01 9.28
CA ILE A 342 5.38 -20.24 9.34
C ILE A 342 5.21 -19.52 10.68
N ASN A 343 4.87 -18.23 10.60
CA ASN A 343 4.58 -17.37 11.76
C ASN A 343 3.81 -16.13 11.27
N LYS A 344 2.84 -15.64 12.05
CA LYS A 344 2.05 -14.44 11.70
C LYS A 344 2.90 -13.17 11.52
N LYS A 345 3.92 -12.95 12.37
CA LYS A 345 4.89 -11.84 12.22
C LYS A 345 5.73 -11.99 10.95
N LYS A 346 6.14 -13.22 10.63
CA LYS A 346 6.87 -13.51 9.37
C LYS A 346 5.98 -13.31 8.15
N PHE A 347 4.69 -13.60 8.24
CA PHE A 347 3.73 -13.30 7.18
C PHE A 347 3.69 -11.79 6.89
N VAL A 348 3.56 -10.95 7.92
CA VAL A 348 3.59 -9.49 7.77
C VAL A 348 4.92 -8.99 7.18
N LEU A 349 6.06 -9.48 7.67
CA LEU A 349 7.37 -9.11 7.11
C LEU A 349 7.55 -9.61 5.67
N SER A 350 7.00 -10.78 5.34
CA SER A 350 7.04 -11.30 3.98
C SER A 350 6.18 -10.47 3.02
N LEU A 351 5.03 -9.94 3.48
CA LEU A 351 4.27 -8.94 2.71
C LEU A 351 5.13 -7.72 2.37
N ILE A 352 5.90 -7.21 3.33
CA ILE A 352 6.83 -6.08 3.11
C ILE A 352 7.95 -6.47 2.14
N ASN A 353 8.66 -7.56 2.43
CA ASN A 353 9.83 -7.97 1.66
C ASN A 353 9.48 -8.32 0.21
N VAL A 354 8.40 -9.07 -0.01
CA VAL A 354 7.99 -9.47 -1.36
C VAL A 354 7.49 -8.27 -2.15
N SER A 355 6.62 -7.43 -1.59
CA SER A 355 6.13 -6.24 -2.30
C SER A 355 7.27 -5.25 -2.61
N LEU A 356 8.25 -5.09 -1.70
CA LEU A 356 9.42 -4.25 -1.92
C LEU A 356 10.36 -4.84 -2.99
N ALA A 357 10.53 -6.15 -3.05
CA ALA A 357 11.26 -6.81 -4.12
C ALA A 357 10.59 -6.61 -5.49
N PHE A 358 9.26 -6.73 -5.57
CA PHE A 358 8.53 -6.39 -6.79
C PHE A 358 8.73 -4.92 -7.17
N PHE A 359 8.59 -3.99 -6.22
CA PHE A 359 8.82 -2.56 -6.48
C PHE A 359 10.25 -2.26 -6.98
N LEU A 360 11.28 -2.91 -6.43
CA LEU A 360 12.67 -2.65 -6.76
C LEU A 360 13.12 -3.28 -8.09
N PHE A 361 12.63 -4.48 -8.40
CA PHE A 361 13.18 -5.33 -9.46
C PHE A 361 12.18 -5.67 -10.58
N SER A 362 10.89 -5.37 -10.46
CA SER A 362 9.91 -5.67 -11.50
C SER A 362 10.12 -4.83 -12.76
N PHE A 363 9.61 -5.34 -13.89
CA PHE A 363 9.67 -4.72 -15.19
C PHE A 363 8.77 -3.49 -15.31
N GLN A 364 7.56 -3.55 -14.74
CA GLN A 364 6.61 -2.43 -14.76
C GLN A 364 6.30 -2.01 -13.33
N VAL A 365 6.80 -0.82 -12.99
CA VAL A 365 6.64 -0.18 -11.69
C VAL A 365 6.30 1.28 -11.94
N HIS A 366 5.37 1.82 -11.15
CA HIS A 366 5.03 3.25 -11.14
C HIS A 366 5.41 3.85 -9.79
N GLU A 367 5.60 5.17 -9.71
CA GLU A 367 5.95 5.87 -8.47
C GLU A 367 4.95 5.55 -7.34
N LYS A 368 3.65 5.53 -7.69
CA LYS A 368 2.54 5.26 -6.77
C LYS A 368 2.53 3.83 -6.21
N SER A 369 3.18 2.87 -6.89
CA SER A 369 3.18 1.46 -6.46
C SER A 369 3.92 1.21 -5.15
N ILE A 370 4.73 2.18 -4.67
CA ILE A 370 5.34 2.12 -3.33
C ILE A 370 4.29 2.02 -2.21
N LEU A 371 3.04 2.44 -2.47
CA LEU A 371 1.92 2.28 -1.53
C LEU A 371 1.64 0.81 -1.18
N LEU A 372 1.88 -0.12 -2.11
CA LEU A 372 1.76 -1.56 -1.86
C LEU A 372 2.73 -2.02 -0.77
N VAL A 373 3.90 -1.39 -0.68
CA VAL A 373 4.87 -1.67 0.40
C VAL A 373 4.55 -0.87 1.66
N ALA A 374 4.13 0.38 1.50
CA ALA A 374 3.87 1.29 2.61
C ALA A 374 2.74 0.79 3.53
N VAL A 375 1.68 0.19 2.99
CA VAL A 375 0.56 -0.33 3.80
C VAL A 375 0.97 -1.48 4.73
N PRO A 376 1.64 -2.57 4.29
CA PRO A 376 2.14 -3.59 5.20
C PRO A 376 3.24 -3.06 6.15
N VAL A 377 4.04 -2.05 5.76
CA VAL A 377 4.96 -1.36 6.68
C VAL A 377 4.19 -0.62 7.78
N ALA A 378 3.11 0.08 7.44
CA ALA A 378 2.24 0.74 8.42
C ALA A 378 1.55 -0.27 9.35
N MET A 379 1.17 -1.45 8.85
CA MET A 379 0.69 -2.56 9.68
C MET A 379 1.78 -3.12 10.62
N HIS A 380 3.04 -3.14 10.20
CA HIS A 380 4.19 -3.56 11.02
C HIS A 380 4.68 -2.49 12.00
N PHE A 381 4.24 -1.23 11.84
CA PHE A 381 4.71 -0.07 12.59
C PHE A 381 4.78 -0.27 14.12
N PRO A 382 3.80 -0.91 14.79
CA PRO A 382 3.89 -1.09 16.24
C PRO A 382 5.06 -1.96 16.70
N GLU A 383 5.59 -2.84 15.84
CA GLU A 383 6.71 -3.72 16.18
C GLU A 383 8.07 -3.04 15.93
N ASP A 384 8.18 -2.17 14.93
CA ASP A 384 9.40 -1.43 14.60
C ASP A 384 9.11 0.03 14.19
N PRO A 385 8.75 0.91 15.14
CA PRO A 385 8.27 2.25 14.84
C PRO A 385 9.36 3.17 14.28
N PHE A 386 10.65 2.89 14.53
CA PHE A 386 11.73 3.73 14.01
C PHE A 386 11.90 3.52 12.51
N MET A 387 12.07 2.26 12.09
CA MET A 387 12.31 1.93 10.69
C MET A 387 11.06 2.10 9.84
N CYS A 388 9.86 1.78 10.38
CA CYS A 388 8.61 2.01 9.67
C CYS A 388 8.34 3.50 9.46
N PHE A 389 8.57 4.36 10.46
CA PHE A 389 8.41 5.80 10.29
C PHE A 389 9.37 6.36 9.24
N TRP A 390 10.65 5.97 9.29
CA TRP A 390 11.63 6.38 8.30
C TRP A 390 11.25 5.92 6.89
N PHE A 391 10.85 4.66 6.73
CA PHE A 391 10.38 4.14 5.44
C PHE A 391 9.20 4.95 4.90
N LEU A 392 8.19 5.23 5.74
CA LEU A 392 6.97 5.93 5.31
C LEU A 392 7.23 7.40 4.92
N LEU A 393 8.22 8.06 5.53
CA LEU A 393 8.66 9.38 5.08
C LEU A 393 9.32 9.31 3.70
N VAL A 394 10.22 8.33 3.49
CA VAL A 394 10.91 8.15 2.21
C VAL A 394 9.96 7.70 1.11
N SER A 395 8.99 6.83 1.40
CA SER A 395 7.98 6.40 0.43
C SER A 395 7.13 7.58 -0.04
N ASN A 396 6.72 8.46 0.87
CA ASN A 396 6.00 9.67 0.50
C ASN A 396 6.87 10.63 -0.31
N PHE A 397 8.12 10.85 0.11
CA PHE A 397 9.06 11.71 -0.61
C PHE A 397 9.39 11.21 -2.03
N SER A 398 9.44 9.89 -2.23
CA SER A 398 9.67 9.29 -3.56
C SER A 398 8.59 9.66 -4.60
N MET A 399 7.40 10.05 -4.14
CA MET A 399 6.28 10.48 -4.99
C MET A 399 6.25 12.01 -5.19
N LEU A 400 7.17 12.78 -4.59
CA LEU A 400 7.20 14.24 -4.70
C LEU A 400 7.15 14.76 -6.14
N PRO A 401 7.93 14.25 -7.11
CA PRO A 401 7.88 14.76 -8.49
C PRO A 401 6.48 14.67 -9.11
N LEU A 402 5.75 13.58 -8.83
CA LEU A 402 4.36 13.41 -9.27
C LEU A 402 3.45 14.46 -8.63
N LEU A 403 3.55 14.62 -7.31
CA LEU A 403 2.72 15.57 -6.55
C LEU A 403 2.97 17.03 -6.95
N LEU A 404 4.20 17.38 -7.34
CA LEU A 404 4.53 18.70 -7.88
C LEU A 404 3.84 18.94 -9.22
N ARG A 405 3.80 17.93 -10.11
CA ARG A 405 3.10 18.03 -11.41
C ARG A 405 1.60 18.32 -11.26
N ASP A 406 1.01 17.91 -10.15
CA ASP A 406 -0.41 18.09 -9.83
C ASP A 406 -0.69 19.30 -8.92
N GLY A 407 0.32 20.10 -8.56
CA GLY A 407 0.13 21.27 -7.70
C GLY A 407 -0.17 20.92 -6.23
N LEU A 408 0.25 19.74 -5.76
CA LEU A 408 -0.03 19.22 -4.41
C LEU A 408 1.10 19.49 -3.40
N LEU A 409 1.94 20.50 -3.64
CA LEU A 409 3.07 20.84 -2.74
C LEU A 409 2.61 21.21 -1.32
N ILE A 410 1.57 22.04 -1.19
CA ILE A 410 1.08 22.48 0.12
C ILE A 410 0.49 21.29 0.91
N PRO A 411 -0.42 20.47 0.32
CA PRO A 411 -0.85 19.21 0.93
C PRO A 411 0.30 18.31 1.34
N PHE A 412 1.33 18.16 0.48
CA PHE A 412 2.49 17.35 0.75
C PHE A 412 3.23 17.82 2.01
N ILE A 413 3.56 19.11 2.10
CA ILE A 413 4.25 19.66 3.28
C ILE A 413 3.37 19.51 4.54
N ALA A 414 2.10 19.91 4.46
CA ALA A 414 1.19 19.91 5.60
C ALA A 414 0.98 18.51 6.17
N THR A 415 0.72 17.50 5.32
CA THR A 415 0.52 16.11 5.76
C THR A 415 1.78 15.50 6.36
N ASN A 416 2.97 15.77 5.81
CA ASN A 416 4.23 15.33 6.42
C ASN A 416 4.46 15.98 7.79
N VAL A 417 4.21 17.28 7.94
CA VAL A 417 4.35 17.97 9.23
C VAL A 417 3.38 17.39 10.26
N ILE A 418 2.11 17.18 9.88
CA ILE A 418 1.12 16.54 10.75
C ILE A 418 1.60 15.14 11.19
N TYR A 419 2.10 14.34 10.25
CA TYR A 419 2.58 12.99 10.52
C TYR A 419 3.78 12.96 11.48
N ILE A 420 4.78 13.82 11.24
CA ILE A 420 5.96 13.98 12.10
C ILE A 420 5.57 14.46 13.50
N CYS A 421 4.67 15.46 13.59
CA CYS A 421 4.17 15.96 14.86
C CYS A 421 3.45 14.86 15.66
N PHE A 422 2.58 14.09 15.02
CA PHE A 422 1.84 13.02 15.70
C PHE A 422 2.78 11.89 16.17
N TYR A 423 3.78 11.54 15.36
CA TYR A 423 4.81 10.57 15.77
C TYR A 423 5.63 11.07 16.97
N SER A 424 6.04 12.33 16.97
CA SER A 424 6.74 12.96 18.09
C SER A 424 5.89 12.99 19.37
N ILE A 425 4.62 13.36 19.26
CA ILE A 425 3.66 13.33 20.37
C ILE A 425 3.53 11.90 20.92
N SER A 426 3.44 10.89 20.06
CA SER A 426 3.35 9.48 20.46
C SER A 426 4.57 9.04 21.29
N ILE A 427 5.77 9.47 20.91
CA ILE A 427 7.00 9.22 21.68
C ILE A 427 6.97 9.95 23.02
N LYS A 428 6.54 11.21 23.04
CA LYS A 428 6.44 12.02 24.27
C LYS A 428 5.42 11.45 25.27
N LEU A 429 4.34 10.84 24.78
CA LEU A 429 3.37 10.12 25.61
C LEU A 429 3.98 8.89 26.29
N ALA A 430 4.94 8.22 25.64
CA ALA A 430 5.67 7.10 26.24
C ALA A 430 6.80 7.56 27.18
N GLN A 431 7.47 8.66 26.83
CA GLN A 431 8.62 9.21 27.53
C GLN A 431 8.42 10.73 27.74
N PRO A 432 7.91 11.18 28.89
CA PRO A 432 7.63 12.59 29.13
C PRO A 432 8.85 13.53 29.03
N SER A 433 10.06 13.00 29.24
CA SER A 433 11.32 13.73 29.07
C SER A 433 11.79 13.87 27.62
N ALA A 434 11.10 13.23 26.66
CA ALA A 434 11.41 13.35 25.25
C ALA A 434 11.03 14.74 24.72
N GLY A 435 12.03 15.46 24.18
CA GLY A 435 11.80 16.65 23.37
C GLY A 435 11.22 16.31 22.00
N PHE A 436 10.74 17.32 21.27
CA PHE A 436 10.07 17.16 19.98
C PHE A 436 10.89 16.37 18.95
N PHE A 437 12.19 16.64 18.84
CA PHE A 437 13.09 15.97 17.90
C PHE A 437 13.65 14.62 18.39
N SER A 438 13.11 14.05 19.48
CA SER A 438 13.61 12.77 20.02
C SER A 438 13.45 11.60 19.05
N PHE A 439 12.59 11.73 18.03
CA PHE A 439 12.41 10.74 16.98
C PHE A 439 13.66 10.48 16.14
N PHE A 440 14.63 11.40 16.08
CA PHE A 440 15.93 11.15 15.44
C PHE A 440 16.80 10.16 16.23
N ASN A 441 16.54 9.99 17.53
CA ASN A 441 17.29 9.09 18.38
C ASN A 441 16.63 7.70 18.42
N ALA A 442 17.16 6.76 17.64
CA ALA A 442 16.67 5.39 17.52
C ALA A 442 16.62 4.69 18.88
N ASN A 443 17.61 4.91 19.75
CA ASN A 443 17.64 4.32 21.09
C ASN A 443 16.47 4.81 21.96
N ARG A 444 16.14 6.11 21.88
CA ARG A 444 14.95 6.65 22.58
C ARG A 444 13.67 6.02 22.05
N VAL A 445 13.54 5.90 20.73
CA VAL A 445 12.36 5.27 20.09
C VAL A 445 12.25 3.80 20.47
N PHE A 446 13.32 3.01 20.38
CA PHE A 446 13.29 1.59 20.74
C PHE A 446 12.94 1.37 22.23
N LYS A 447 13.38 2.25 23.13
CA LYS A 447 12.97 2.22 24.54
C LYS A 447 11.47 2.43 24.76
N THR A 448 10.73 2.98 23.80
CA THR A 448 9.25 3.07 23.87
C THR A 448 8.55 1.75 23.54
N VAL A 449 9.27 0.77 22.99
CA VAL A 449 8.75 -0.54 22.57
C VAL A 449 9.32 -1.67 23.43
N HIS A 450 10.62 -1.62 23.71
CA HIS A 450 11.38 -2.61 24.46
C HIS A 450 12.04 -1.96 25.69
N THR A 451 11.58 -2.32 26.89
CA THR A 451 12.09 -1.75 28.15
C THR A 451 13.41 -2.37 28.64
N THR A 452 13.81 -3.54 28.11
CA THR A 452 14.87 -4.38 28.71
C THR A 452 16.06 -4.69 27.79
N LYS A 453 15.99 -4.41 26.49
CA LYS A 453 17.13 -4.65 25.58
C LYS A 453 18.05 -3.44 25.53
N ASN A 454 19.24 -3.57 26.12
CA ASN A 454 20.39 -2.78 25.71
C ASN A 454 20.79 -3.26 24.32
N GLU A 455 20.18 -2.68 23.29
CA GLU A 455 20.61 -2.91 21.91
C GLU A 455 22.01 -2.33 21.70
N ASN A 456 22.82 -3.00 20.86
CA ASN A 456 24.19 -2.59 20.55
C ASN A 456 24.25 -1.10 20.22
N SER A 457 24.89 -0.31 21.11
CA SER A 457 24.84 1.15 21.06
C SER A 457 25.36 1.72 19.73
N VAL A 458 26.33 1.06 19.09
CA VAL A 458 26.95 1.52 17.84
C VAL A 458 25.99 1.45 16.66
N LEU A 459 25.30 0.32 16.44
CA LEU A 459 24.38 0.15 15.31
C LEU A 459 23.19 1.11 15.43
N VAL A 460 22.64 1.23 16.64
CA VAL A 460 21.51 2.13 16.91
C VAL A 460 21.91 3.59 16.72
N ASN A 461 23.10 3.99 17.14
CA ASN A 461 23.64 5.33 16.88
C ASN A 461 23.86 5.57 15.38
N LEU A 462 24.34 4.56 14.64
CA LEU A 462 24.49 4.64 13.19
C LEU A 462 23.14 4.83 12.49
N LEU A 463 22.09 4.12 12.92
CA LEU A 463 20.73 4.31 12.41
C LEU A 463 20.22 5.74 12.65
N SER A 464 20.45 6.28 13.85
CA SER A 464 20.14 7.68 14.16
C SER A 464 20.80 8.67 13.23
N VAL A 465 22.11 8.51 13.01
CA VAL A 465 22.88 9.40 12.14
C VAL A 465 22.40 9.29 10.68
N ASN A 466 22.19 8.07 10.19
CA ASN A 466 21.68 7.87 8.83
C ASN A 466 20.28 8.46 8.65
N PHE A 467 19.38 8.29 9.62
CA PHE A 467 18.05 8.87 9.55
C PHE A 467 18.09 10.41 9.54
N PHE A 468 18.97 11.02 10.35
CA PHE A 468 19.18 12.47 10.32
C PHE A 468 19.63 12.96 8.94
N PHE A 469 20.66 12.33 8.36
CA PHE A 469 21.13 12.67 7.00
C PHE A 469 20.09 12.35 5.93
N SER A 470 19.24 11.35 6.15
CA SER A 470 18.12 11.02 5.27
C SER A 470 17.11 12.18 5.20
N VAL A 471 16.64 12.65 6.36
CA VAL A 471 15.71 13.78 6.43
C VAL A 471 16.35 15.07 5.89
N PHE A 472 17.63 15.31 6.21
CA PHE A 472 18.36 16.45 5.70
C PHE A 472 18.51 16.42 4.18
N GLY A 473 18.82 15.27 3.59
CA GLY A 473 18.90 15.10 2.15
C GLY A 473 17.56 15.30 1.45
N MET A 474 16.47 14.75 2.00
CA MET A 474 15.11 15.00 1.49
C MET A 474 14.76 16.50 1.52
N PHE A 475 15.11 17.20 2.61
CA PHE A 475 14.88 18.64 2.73
C PHE A 475 15.62 19.43 1.65
N TRP A 476 16.92 19.19 1.46
CA TRP A 476 17.69 19.93 0.45
C TRP A 476 17.29 19.58 -0.98
N LEU A 477 16.93 18.32 -1.26
CA LEU A 477 16.41 17.94 -2.56
C LEU A 477 15.05 18.61 -2.84
N LEU A 478 14.18 18.73 -1.83
CA LEU A 478 12.93 19.50 -1.94
C LEU A 478 13.23 20.97 -2.26
N VAL A 479 14.09 21.63 -1.48
CA VAL A 479 14.47 23.04 -1.71
C VAL A 479 15.06 23.21 -3.11
N ALA A 480 15.98 22.34 -3.51
CA ALA A 480 16.59 22.37 -4.83
C ALA A 480 15.54 22.22 -5.95
N SER A 481 14.60 21.28 -5.80
CA SER A 481 13.52 21.06 -6.79
C SER A 481 12.57 22.24 -6.96
N LEU A 482 12.48 23.13 -5.96
CA LEU A 482 11.57 24.28 -5.98
C LEU A 482 12.25 25.57 -6.43
N PHE A 483 13.52 25.76 -6.07
CA PHE A 483 14.20 27.06 -6.23
C PHE A 483 15.34 27.05 -7.24
N ILE A 484 15.84 25.87 -7.65
CA ILE A 484 16.93 25.76 -8.60
C ILE A 484 16.36 25.34 -9.95
N VAL A 485 16.67 26.10 -11.00
CA VAL A 485 16.30 25.74 -12.36
C VAL A 485 17.25 24.63 -12.84
N PRO A 486 16.74 23.49 -13.32
CA PRO A 486 17.60 22.43 -13.84
C PRO A 486 18.35 22.91 -15.09
N PRO A 487 19.61 22.47 -15.31
CA PRO A 487 20.34 22.79 -16.52
C PRO A 487 19.57 22.36 -17.79
N PRO A 488 19.60 23.13 -18.90
CA PRO A 488 18.87 22.78 -20.12
C PRO A 488 19.22 21.40 -20.70
N SER A 489 20.45 20.93 -20.48
CA SER A 489 20.90 19.60 -20.89
C SER A 489 20.30 18.46 -20.06
N TYR A 490 19.73 18.75 -18.89
CA TYR A 490 19.17 17.79 -17.94
C TYR A 490 17.86 18.29 -17.32
N PRO A 491 16.77 18.40 -18.11
CA PRO A 491 15.49 18.95 -17.63
C PRO A 491 14.89 18.15 -16.47
N ASP A 492 15.09 16.83 -16.45
CA ASP A 492 14.58 15.93 -15.41
C ASP A 492 15.58 15.65 -14.29
N LEU A 493 16.56 16.54 -14.05
CA LEU A 493 17.63 16.31 -13.08
C LEU A 493 17.09 16.02 -11.67
N PHE A 494 16.21 16.88 -11.13
CA PHE A 494 15.69 16.72 -9.78
C PHE A 494 14.79 15.48 -9.60
N PRO A 495 13.82 15.21 -10.51
CA PRO A 495 13.09 13.93 -10.48
C PRO A 495 14.02 12.72 -10.44
N LEU A 496 15.06 12.70 -11.29
CA LEU A 496 16.02 11.60 -11.31
C LEU A 496 16.83 11.50 -10.02
N MET A 497 17.31 12.63 -9.47
CA MET A 497 18.04 12.65 -8.20
C MET A 497 17.19 12.12 -7.05
N ILE A 498 15.92 12.53 -6.97
CA ILE A 498 14.97 12.02 -5.96
C ILE A 498 14.81 10.51 -6.12
N SER A 499 14.64 10.01 -7.35
CA SER A 499 14.44 8.58 -7.58
C SER A 499 15.66 7.73 -7.23
N VAL A 500 16.86 8.19 -7.57
CA VAL A 500 18.14 7.54 -7.20
C VAL A 500 18.32 7.56 -5.67
N TYR A 501 18.03 8.69 -5.04
CA TYR A 501 18.14 8.86 -3.60
C TYR A 501 17.21 7.92 -2.84
N CYS A 502 15.94 7.85 -3.24
CA CYS A 502 14.94 6.99 -2.61
C CYS A 502 15.20 5.51 -2.89
N CYS A 503 15.64 5.14 -4.11
CA CYS A 503 16.02 3.76 -4.43
C CYS A 503 17.12 3.25 -3.49
N SER A 504 18.11 4.09 -3.17
CA SER A 504 19.20 3.73 -2.25
C SER A 504 18.67 3.41 -0.84
N HIS A 505 17.69 4.18 -0.36
CA HIS A 505 17.02 3.92 0.92
C HIS A 505 16.15 2.65 0.86
N PHE A 506 15.41 2.44 -0.23
CA PHE A 506 14.60 1.24 -0.40
C PHE A 506 15.43 -0.05 -0.43
N LEU A 507 16.63 -0.02 -1.00
CA LEU A 507 17.58 -1.14 -0.91
C LEU A 507 18.04 -1.40 0.53
N LEU A 508 18.33 -0.34 1.30
CA LEU A 508 18.65 -0.46 2.73
C LEU A 508 17.50 -1.12 3.52
N PHE A 509 16.28 -0.63 3.30
CA PHE A 509 15.09 -1.19 3.96
C PHE A 509 14.82 -2.63 3.54
N PHE A 510 15.05 -2.98 2.27
CA PHE A 510 14.91 -4.34 1.77
C PHE A 510 15.85 -5.31 2.49
N ILE A 511 17.12 -4.93 2.66
CA ILE A 511 18.08 -5.73 3.44
C ILE A 511 17.64 -5.84 4.90
N TYR A 512 17.23 -4.72 5.49
CA TYR A 512 16.83 -4.65 6.90
C TYR A 512 15.62 -5.53 7.22
N PHE A 513 14.53 -5.42 6.46
CA PHE A 513 13.30 -6.20 6.70
C PHE A 513 13.48 -7.70 6.39
N ASN A 514 14.34 -8.06 5.43
CA ASN A 514 14.73 -9.47 5.23
C ASN A 514 15.51 -9.99 6.44
N HIS A 515 16.48 -9.23 6.94
CA HIS A 515 17.22 -9.59 8.15
C HIS A 515 16.29 -9.77 9.36
N GLN A 516 15.33 -8.86 9.56
CA GLN A 516 14.31 -8.98 10.60
C GLN A 516 13.49 -10.27 10.45
N GLN A 517 13.01 -10.58 9.24
CA GLN A 517 12.24 -11.79 8.99
C GLN A 517 13.04 -13.06 9.33
N PHE A 518 14.29 -13.13 8.89
CA PHE A 518 15.13 -14.31 9.09
C PHE A 518 15.59 -14.48 10.55
N SER A 519 15.67 -13.38 11.30
CA SER A 519 16.06 -13.37 12.71
C SER A 519 14.97 -13.85 13.66
N ILE A 520 13.70 -13.89 13.23
CA ILE A 520 12.61 -14.39 14.06
C ILE A 520 12.79 -15.90 14.28
N PRO A 521 12.88 -16.37 15.54
CA PRO A 521 13.12 -17.78 15.85
C PRO A 521 11.94 -18.67 15.43
N VAL A 522 12.21 -19.97 15.25
CA VAL A 522 11.20 -20.96 14.88
C VAL A 522 10.19 -21.11 16.01
N SER A 523 9.01 -20.51 15.88
CA SER A 523 7.83 -20.94 16.65
C SER A 523 7.05 -21.91 15.77
N LEU A 524 7.26 -23.22 15.94
CA LEU A 524 6.25 -24.17 15.47
C LEU A 524 4.92 -23.78 16.14
N PRO A 525 3.79 -23.68 15.42
CA PRO A 525 2.51 -23.48 16.06
C PRO A 525 2.34 -24.58 17.10
N ALA A 526 2.16 -24.19 18.36
CA ALA A 526 1.96 -25.12 19.45
C ALA A 526 0.81 -26.06 19.05
N VAL A 527 1.04 -27.38 19.12
CA VAL A 527 -0.01 -28.36 18.88
C VAL A 527 -1.17 -28.01 19.80
N THR A 528 -2.26 -27.53 19.23
CA THR A 528 -3.50 -27.26 19.97
C THR A 528 -3.92 -28.61 20.54
N LYS A 529 -3.65 -28.84 21.82
CA LYS A 529 -4.23 -29.97 22.55
C LYS A 529 -5.72 -29.70 22.59
N VAL A 530 -6.44 -30.23 21.60
CA VAL A 530 -7.89 -30.31 21.64
C VAL A 530 -8.22 -31.09 22.91
N LYS A 531 -8.71 -30.40 23.94
CA LYS A 531 -9.34 -31.06 25.07
C LYS A 531 -10.61 -31.69 24.50
N THR A 532 -10.55 -32.98 24.21
CA THR A 532 -11.74 -33.84 24.10
C THR A 532 -12.48 -33.71 25.42
N LYS A 533 -13.61 -32.99 25.40
CA LYS A 533 -14.62 -33.05 26.46
C LYS A 533 -15.62 -34.12 26.11
#